data_AF-A0A498P2W5-F1
#
_entry.id   AF-A0A498P2W5-F1
#
_cell.length_a   1.000
_cell.length_b   1.000
_cell.length_c   1.000
_cell.angle_alpha   90.00
_cell.angle_beta   90.00
_cell.angle_gamma   90.00
#
_symmetry.space_group_name_H-M   'P 1'
#
loop_
_entity.id
_entity.type
_entity.pdbx_description
1 polymer ?
#
loop_
_entity_poly.entity_id
_entity_poly.type
_entity_poly.pdbx_seq_one_letter_code
_entity_poly.pdbx_strand_id
1 'polypeptide(L)'
;MQKCRMSKVKQPKEKELFNCKRCGRKHPPKQCPAYGKICAKCKGQNHFAKQCFSKGRQSQKGHVDTVEETDLRDTFFVGMVEQADSSQERTEQTEVNSVAQDKWMTALEINGIIVSLKLDTGAKVNLISEQDVRAMKIKPRINQKTVQLKAYNGQSIPTKGTCRLKVKMKNKEHHLMFVVVPGGHDSVLGDKACEDLGLVKRVYIINNGETQNSVENIVKQFPDIFEGFGVLPFTYKIQLKKDAQPVVHAPRRVPAPLREKLRQELERMTLMGVIEKVEEPTEWVNSMVRVKKANGDLRVCMDPKNLNANV
;
A
#
# COMPACT_ATOMS: atom_id res chain seq x y z
N MET A 1 -65.72 84.26 25.85
CA MET A 1 -64.69 83.88 24.85
C MET A 1 -64.11 82.52 25.21
N GLN A 2 -64.66 81.45 24.63
CA GLN A 2 -64.20 80.07 24.80
C GLN A 2 -62.94 79.83 23.94
N LYS A 3 -61.83 79.40 24.55
CA LYS A 3 -60.61 78.98 23.83
C LYS A 3 -60.59 77.45 23.76
N CYS A 4 -60.84 76.92 22.57
CA CYS A 4 -60.71 75.50 22.23
C CYS A 4 -59.26 75.01 22.37
N ARG A 5 -59.08 73.87 23.03
CA ARG A 5 -57.80 73.18 23.23
C ARG A 5 -57.63 72.17 22.08
N MET A 6 -56.79 72.48 21.09
CA MET A 6 -56.49 71.54 19.99
C MET A 6 -55.45 70.51 20.43
N SER A 7 -55.84 69.24 20.38
CA SER A 7 -55.01 68.05 20.61
C SER A 7 -54.01 67.84 19.48
N LYS A 8 -52.70 67.74 19.82
CA LYS A 8 -51.63 67.40 18.88
C LYS A 8 -51.80 65.95 18.38
N VAL A 9 -52.11 65.81 17.10
CA VAL A 9 -52.11 64.54 16.35
C VAL A 9 -50.66 64.02 16.27
N LYS A 10 -50.40 62.80 16.78
CA LYS A 10 -49.10 62.12 16.62
C LYS A 10 -48.97 61.66 15.17
N GLN A 11 -48.02 62.24 14.43
CA GLN A 11 -47.65 61.78 13.10
C GLN A 11 -47.11 60.34 13.15
N PRO A 12 -47.45 59.46 12.19
CA PRO A 12 -46.94 58.10 12.16
C PRO A 12 -45.44 58.12 11.83
N LYS A 13 -44.62 57.47 12.66
CA LYS A 13 -43.18 57.29 12.41
C LYS A 13 -42.97 56.59 11.07
N GLU A 14 -42.36 57.27 10.09
CA GLU A 14 -41.88 56.65 8.86
C GLU A 14 -40.97 55.47 9.22
N LYS A 15 -41.30 54.28 8.70
CA LYS A 15 -40.51 53.07 8.94
C LYS A 15 -39.23 53.16 8.12
N GLU A 16 -38.09 53.42 8.77
CA GLU A 16 -36.78 53.42 8.12
C GLU A 16 -36.54 52.11 7.35
N LEU A 17 -36.32 52.24 6.04
CA LEU A 17 -36.04 51.14 5.12
C LEU A 17 -34.52 50.94 5.05
N PHE A 18 -34.04 49.70 5.28
CA PHE A 18 -32.61 49.39 5.20
C PHE A 18 -32.31 48.43 4.04
N ASN A 19 -31.11 48.52 3.48
CA ASN A 19 -30.61 47.60 2.46
C ASN A 19 -30.27 46.25 3.09
N CYS A 20 -31.08 45.21 2.81
CA CYS A 20 -30.87 43.90 3.40
C CYS A 20 -29.93 43.02 2.57
N LYS A 21 -28.77 42.66 3.15
CA LYS A 21 -27.79 41.77 2.51
C LYS A 21 -28.25 40.32 2.36
N ARG A 22 -29.41 39.94 2.90
CA ARG A 22 -29.93 38.56 2.81
C ARG A 22 -30.88 38.36 1.62
N CYS A 23 -31.69 39.36 1.30
CA CYS A 23 -32.62 39.32 0.17
C CYS A 23 -32.25 40.27 -0.98
N GLY A 24 -31.35 41.23 -0.73
CA GLY A 24 -30.90 42.23 -1.70
C GLY A 24 -31.88 43.38 -1.94
N ARG A 25 -32.95 43.52 -1.13
CA ARG A 25 -33.98 44.58 -1.27
C ARG A 25 -34.00 45.50 -0.05
N LYS A 26 -34.59 46.70 -0.20
CA LYS A 26 -34.91 47.61 0.90
C LYS A 26 -36.24 47.26 1.53
N HIS A 27 -36.28 47.06 2.84
CA HIS A 27 -37.52 46.81 3.58
C HIS A 27 -37.36 47.24 5.06
N PRO A 28 -38.46 47.38 5.82
CA PRO A 28 -38.39 47.65 7.26
C PRO A 28 -37.81 46.46 8.04
N PRO A 29 -37.32 46.66 9.27
CA PRO A 29 -36.91 45.57 10.16
C PRO A 29 -37.98 44.48 10.27
N LYS A 30 -37.53 43.21 10.32
CA LYS A 30 -38.37 41.99 10.44
C LYS A 30 -39.30 41.69 9.24
N GLN A 31 -39.24 42.44 8.15
CA GLN A 31 -40.04 42.19 6.94
C GLN A 31 -39.21 41.63 5.77
N CYS A 32 -38.18 40.82 6.08
CA CYS A 32 -37.31 40.31 5.03
C CYS A 32 -38.01 39.21 4.22
N PRO A 33 -38.17 39.35 2.89
CA PRO A 33 -38.78 38.30 2.06
C PRO A 33 -37.99 37.00 2.02
N ALA A 34 -36.70 37.04 2.38
CA ALA A 34 -35.87 35.85 2.47
C ALA A 34 -35.99 35.12 3.81
N TYR A 35 -36.64 35.72 4.82
CA TYR A 35 -36.86 35.08 6.12
C TYR A 35 -37.76 33.85 5.96
N GLY A 36 -37.34 32.72 6.54
CA GLY A 36 -37.99 31.41 6.37
C GLY A 36 -37.77 30.74 5.02
N LYS A 37 -37.03 31.36 4.08
CA LYS A 37 -36.73 30.76 2.77
C LYS A 37 -35.37 30.05 2.80
N ILE A 38 -35.29 28.92 2.09
CA ILE A 38 -34.07 28.13 1.93
C ILE A 38 -33.31 28.61 0.69
N CYS A 39 -32.02 28.87 0.84
CA CYS A 39 -31.15 29.28 -0.24
C CYS A 39 -30.94 28.12 -1.22
N ALA A 40 -31.27 28.33 -2.50
CA ALA A 40 -31.06 27.30 -3.52
C ALA A 40 -29.57 26.95 -3.76
N LYS A 41 -28.63 27.84 -3.40
CA LYS A 41 -27.19 27.64 -3.64
C LYS A 41 -26.49 26.83 -2.53
N CYS A 42 -26.72 27.18 -1.26
CA CYS A 42 -26.03 26.53 -0.12
C CYS A 42 -26.95 25.71 0.79
N LYS A 43 -28.25 25.69 0.50
CA LYS A 43 -29.30 25.06 1.33
C LYS A 43 -29.43 25.61 2.75
N GLY A 44 -28.70 26.68 3.11
CA GLY A 44 -28.89 27.43 4.35
C GLY A 44 -30.14 28.32 4.32
N GLN A 45 -30.68 28.69 5.48
CA GLN A 45 -31.91 29.46 5.58
C GLN A 45 -31.70 30.99 5.56
N ASN A 46 -32.79 31.73 5.43
CA ASN A 46 -32.91 33.17 5.68
C ASN A 46 -32.17 34.10 4.70
N HIS A 47 -31.83 33.62 3.50
CA HIS A 47 -31.25 34.42 2.42
C HIS A 47 -31.54 33.84 1.04
N PHE A 48 -31.47 34.66 -0.01
CA PHE A 48 -31.63 34.20 -1.39
C PHE A 48 -30.30 33.75 -2.01
N ALA A 49 -30.36 32.84 -2.99
CA ALA A 49 -29.19 32.31 -3.68
C ALA A 49 -28.29 33.40 -4.29
N LYS A 50 -28.88 34.48 -4.80
CA LYS A 50 -28.15 35.63 -5.35
C LYS A 50 -27.34 36.40 -4.30
N GLN A 51 -27.73 36.33 -3.03
CA GLN A 51 -27.07 36.98 -1.90
C GLN A 51 -26.39 35.94 -0.99
N CYS A 52 -26.06 34.77 -1.55
CA CYS A 52 -25.46 33.68 -0.80
C CYS A 52 -23.96 33.90 -0.62
N PHE A 53 -23.51 33.87 0.63
CA PHE A 53 -22.13 34.12 1.03
C PHE A 53 -21.21 32.90 0.86
N SER A 54 -21.73 31.74 0.45
CA SER A 54 -20.90 30.56 0.18
C SER A 54 -20.20 30.67 -1.18
N LYS A 55 -18.87 30.52 -1.18
CA LYS A 55 -18.06 30.37 -2.40
C LYS A 55 -18.52 29.10 -3.14
N GLY A 56 -18.87 29.23 -4.43
CA GLY A 56 -19.52 28.16 -5.18
C GLY A 56 -18.60 26.95 -5.38
N ARG A 57 -19.10 25.74 -5.11
CA ARG A 57 -18.52 24.49 -5.65
C ARG A 57 -18.98 24.39 -7.11
N GLN A 58 -18.05 24.36 -8.06
CA GLN A 58 -18.36 24.03 -9.45
C GLN A 58 -18.84 22.58 -9.55
N SER A 59 -19.89 22.38 -10.36
CA SER A 59 -20.59 21.12 -10.51
C SER A 59 -19.83 20.12 -11.36
N GLN A 60 -19.83 18.85 -10.95
CA GLN A 60 -19.83 17.71 -11.85
C GLN A 60 -21.05 16.85 -11.50
N LYS A 61 -21.76 16.41 -12.54
CA LYS A 61 -23.13 15.89 -12.57
C LYS A 61 -23.21 14.44 -12.11
N GLY A 62 -24.37 14.04 -11.57
CA GLY A 62 -24.82 12.63 -11.55
C GLY A 62 -25.69 12.22 -10.35
N HIS A 63 -27.01 12.42 -10.50
CA HIS A 63 -28.19 11.60 -10.09
C HIS A 63 -27.88 10.25 -9.36
N VAL A 64 -28.56 9.71 -8.32
CA VAL A 64 -29.98 9.69 -7.86
C VAL A 64 -30.06 9.28 -6.37
N ASP A 65 -31.04 9.84 -5.65
CA ASP A 65 -31.81 9.45 -4.44
C ASP A 65 -31.17 8.92 -3.12
N THR A 66 -31.15 9.87 -2.19
CA THR A 66 -31.68 9.87 -0.81
C THR A 66 -32.02 8.57 -0.10
N VAL A 67 -31.48 8.45 1.13
CA VAL A 67 -32.30 8.16 2.31
C VAL A 67 -31.99 9.21 3.37
N GLU A 68 -33.05 9.79 3.95
CA GLU A 68 -32.97 10.66 5.12
C GLU A 68 -32.53 9.84 6.34
N GLU A 69 -31.66 10.38 7.18
CA GLU A 69 -31.69 10.08 8.62
C GLU A 69 -31.61 11.40 9.39
N THR A 70 -32.80 11.86 9.76
CA THR A 70 -33.24 12.31 11.07
C THR A 70 -32.16 12.57 12.14
N ASP A 71 -32.29 13.74 12.76
CA ASP A 71 -31.65 14.10 14.02
C ASP A 71 -31.76 12.97 15.07
N LEU A 72 -30.61 12.41 15.46
CA LEU A 72 -30.43 11.74 16.75
C LEU A 72 -29.36 12.47 17.54
N ARG A 73 -29.83 13.41 18.37
CA ARG A 73 -29.11 13.81 19.57
C ARG A 73 -29.17 12.65 20.54
N ASP A 74 -28.13 11.84 20.48
CA ASP A 74 -27.46 11.14 21.56
C ASP A 74 -26.47 10.20 20.87
N THR A 75 -25.36 10.78 20.41
CA THR A 75 -24.34 9.99 19.72
C THR A 75 -23.63 9.15 20.77
N PHE A 76 -24.01 7.87 20.82
CA PHE A 76 -23.15 6.78 21.28
C PHE A 76 -21.74 7.06 20.74
N PHE A 77 -20.80 7.31 21.65
CA PHE A 77 -19.39 7.17 21.33
C PHE A 77 -19.18 5.68 21.09
N VAL A 78 -19.26 5.28 19.83
CA VAL A 78 -18.67 4.02 19.42
C VAL A 78 -17.17 4.29 19.55
N GLY A 79 -16.59 3.85 20.68
CA GLY A 79 -15.19 3.47 20.69
C GLY A 79 -14.92 2.52 19.52
N MET A 80 -13.66 2.25 19.21
CA MET A 80 -13.36 1.33 18.11
C MET A 80 -14.22 0.07 18.18
N VAL A 81 -14.70 -0.39 17.02
CA VAL A 81 -15.56 -1.58 16.93
C VAL A 81 -14.72 -2.77 17.40
N GLU A 82 -14.93 -3.16 18.65
CA GLU A 82 -14.43 -4.40 19.21
C GLU A 82 -15.46 -5.49 18.94
N GLN A 83 -14.99 -6.66 18.53
CA GLN A 83 -15.84 -7.85 18.51
C GLN A 83 -16.13 -8.18 19.97
N ALA A 84 -17.39 -8.05 20.39
CA ALA A 84 -17.81 -8.59 21.66
C ALA A 84 -17.62 -10.11 21.60
N ASP A 85 -16.74 -10.66 22.43
CA ASP A 85 -16.72 -12.11 22.66
C ASP A 85 -18.08 -12.47 23.24
N SER A 86 -18.96 -13.01 22.39
CA SER A 86 -20.14 -13.71 22.85
C SER A 86 -19.61 -14.85 23.71
N SER A 87 -19.85 -14.75 25.02
CA SER A 87 -19.62 -15.81 26.00
C SER A 87 -20.30 -17.08 25.50
N GLN A 88 -19.56 -17.91 24.77
CA GLN A 88 -19.97 -19.26 24.46
C GLN A 88 -19.67 -20.10 25.69
N GLU A 89 -20.78 -20.58 26.24
CA GLU A 89 -20.97 -21.66 27.18
C GLU A 89 -19.74 -22.52 27.46
N ARG A 90 -19.47 -22.67 28.76
CA ARG A 90 -18.52 -23.63 29.31
C ARG A 90 -18.80 -25.02 28.76
N THR A 91 -17.92 -25.52 27.92
CA THR A 91 -17.62 -26.95 27.87
C THR A 91 -16.29 -27.16 28.55
N GLU A 92 -16.35 -27.87 29.68
CA GLU A 92 -15.18 -28.34 30.40
C GLU A 92 -14.37 -29.26 29.49
N GLN A 93 -13.22 -28.79 29.03
CA GLN A 93 -12.08 -29.64 28.71
C GLN A 93 -10.80 -28.81 28.82
N THR A 94 -9.94 -29.33 29.69
CA THR A 94 -8.63 -28.83 30.06
C THR A 94 -7.74 -28.58 28.85
N GLU A 95 -7.29 -27.33 28.64
CA GLU A 95 -5.95 -27.00 28.13
C GLU A 95 -5.70 -25.48 28.20
N VAL A 96 -4.66 -25.12 28.98
CA VAL A 96 -3.88 -23.87 29.09
C VAL A 96 -4.55 -22.55 28.64
N ASN A 97 -4.97 -21.75 29.64
CA ASN A 97 -5.36 -20.34 29.51
C ASN A 97 -4.25 -19.48 28.87
N SER A 98 -4.31 -19.24 27.56
CA SER A 98 -3.74 -18.04 26.96
C SER A 98 -4.86 -17.02 26.77
N VAL A 99 -4.97 -16.04 27.67
CA VAL A 99 -5.77 -14.84 27.41
C VAL A 99 -5.26 -14.25 26.11
N ALA A 100 -6.10 -14.24 25.07
CA ALA A 100 -5.73 -13.74 23.75
C ALA A 100 -5.37 -12.26 23.87
N GLN A 101 -4.07 -11.97 23.94
CA GLN A 101 -3.58 -10.61 23.99
C GLN A 101 -3.81 -9.99 22.61
N ASP A 102 -4.65 -8.94 22.54
CA ASP A 102 -4.94 -8.25 21.28
C ASP A 102 -3.61 -7.83 20.61
N LYS A 103 -3.39 -8.36 19.40
CA LYS A 103 -2.19 -8.16 18.59
C LYS A 103 -1.86 -6.68 18.37
N TRP A 104 -2.86 -5.80 18.41
CA TRP A 104 -2.70 -4.37 18.17
C TRP A 104 -2.66 -3.53 19.44
N MET A 105 -2.47 -4.17 20.60
CA MET A 105 -2.18 -3.50 21.87
C MET A 105 -0.71 -3.66 22.25
N THR A 106 -0.13 -2.62 22.83
CA THR A 106 1.23 -2.65 23.38
C THR A 106 1.24 -2.03 24.77
N ALA A 107 1.94 -2.66 25.70
CA ALA A 107 2.13 -2.14 27.05
C ALA A 107 3.49 -1.44 27.13
N LEU A 108 3.50 -0.12 27.31
CA LEU A 108 4.74 0.68 27.39
C LEU A 108 4.87 1.36 28.75
N GLU A 109 6.11 1.46 29.24
CA GLU A 109 6.39 2.25 30.44
C GLU A 109 6.39 3.75 30.07
N ILE A 110 5.40 4.48 30.59
CA ILE A 110 5.23 5.91 30.40
C ILE A 110 5.27 6.61 31.75
N ASN A 111 6.23 7.53 31.94
CA ASN A 111 6.39 8.30 33.18
C ASN A 111 6.33 7.46 34.48
N GLY A 112 6.84 6.23 34.44
CA GLY A 112 6.96 5.32 35.59
C GLY A 112 5.74 4.43 35.88
N ILE A 113 4.75 4.39 34.98
CA ILE A 113 3.66 3.40 34.98
C ILE A 113 3.62 2.65 33.67
N ILE A 114 3.02 1.46 33.65
CA ILE A 114 2.73 0.73 32.41
C ILE A 114 1.37 1.18 31.90
N VAL A 115 1.32 1.67 30.66
CA VAL A 115 0.08 2.06 29.98
C VAL A 115 -0.14 1.12 28.81
N SER A 116 -1.33 0.54 28.72
CA SER A 116 -1.76 -0.23 27.55
C SER A 116 -2.23 0.74 26.47
N LEU A 117 -1.60 0.68 25.29
CA LEU A 117 -1.83 1.58 24.18
C LEU A 117 -2.25 0.79 22.96
N LYS A 118 -3.27 1.26 22.26
CA LYS A 118 -3.62 0.70 20.96
C LYS A 118 -2.74 1.29 19.86
N LEU A 119 -2.32 0.44 18.93
CA LEU A 119 -1.62 0.82 17.72
C LEU A 119 -2.64 1.21 16.66
N ASP A 120 -2.75 2.50 16.34
CA ASP A 120 -3.70 3.00 15.36
C ASP A 120 -2.98 3.77 14.24
N THR A 121 -2.77 3.08 13.12
CA THR A 121 -2.19 3.67 11.90
C THR A 121 -3.13 4.67 11.21
N GLY A 122 -4.41 4.73 11.60
CA GLY A 122 -5.36 5.73 11.12
C GLY A 122 -5.30 7.06 11.89
N ALA A 123 -4.75 7.05 13.11
CA ALA A 123 -4.63 8.24 13.94
C ALA A 123 -3.36 9.04 13.64
N LYS A 124 -3.48 10.36 13.47
CA LYS A 124 -2.34 11.29 13.26
C LYS A 124 -1.71 11.83 14.53
N VAL A 125 -2.31 11.53 15.68
CA VAL A 125 -1.89 12.02 16.99
C VAL A 125 -1.93 10.89 18.00
N ASN A 126 -1.10 10.97 19.03
CA ASN A 126 -1.19 10.05 20.17
C ASN A 126 -2.22 10.58 21.18
N LEU A 127 -3.03 9.67 21.71
CA LEU A 127 -4.03 9.98 22.75
C LEU A 127 -3.61 9.32 24.06
N ILE A 128 -3.82 10.04 25.16
CA ILE A 128 -3.65 9.49 26.50
C ILE A 128 -4.87 9.84 27.34
N SER A 129 -5.44 8.85 28.01
CA SER A 129 -6.55 9.07 28.91
C SER A 129 -6.14 9.93 30.09
N GLU A 130 -7.03 10.80 30.56
CA GLU A 130 -6.80 11.57 31.78
C GLU A 130 -6.55 10.65 32.99
N GLN A 131 -7.17 9.46 33.00
CA GLN A 131 -6.99 8.47 34.06
C GLN A 131 -5.54 7.98 34.12
N ASP A 132 -4.94 7.66 32.97
CA ASP A 132 -3.53 7.24 32.89
C ASP A 132 -2.59 8.37 33.34
N VAL A 133 -2.84 9.61 32.90
CA VAL A 133 -2.07 10.77 33.35
C VAL A 133 -2.17 10.97 34.87
N ARG A 134 -3.36 10.75 35.46
CA ARG A 134 -3.57 10.78 36.90
C ARG A 134 -2.96 9.59 37.63
N ALA A 135 -2.69 8.47 36.98
CA ALA A 135 -1.99 7.33 37.56
C ALA A 135 -0.45 7.45 37.50
N MET A 136 0.10 8.24 36.57
CA MET A 136 1.57 8.37 36.39
C MET A 136 2.30 8.78 37.68
N LYS A 137 3.44 8.14 37.95
CA LYS A 137 4.33 8.49 39.07
C LYS A 137 4.93 9.89 38.88
N ILE A 138 5.36 10.19 37.65
CA ILE A 138 5.91 11.51 37.27
C ILE A 138 4.82 12.31 36.56
N LYS A 139 4.30 13.35 37.23
CA LYS A 139 3.23 14.17 36.68
C LYS A 139 3.72 15.07 35.54
N PRO A 140 3.18 14.93 34.32
CA PRO A 140 3.54 15.81 33.21
C PRO A 140 2.85 17.17 33.35
N ARG A 141 3.48 18.22 32.82
CA ARG A 141 2.83 19.52 32.68
C ARG A 141 1.89 19.48 31.47
N ILE A 142 0.59 19.67 31.72
CA ILE A 142 -0.42 19.76 30.66
C ILE A 142 -0.49 21.20 30.15
N ASN A 143 -0.27 21.38 28.85
CA ASN A 143 -0.51 22.63 28.16
C ASN A 143 -1.98 22.71 27.73
N GLN A 144 -2.72 23.69 28.25
CA GLN A 144 -4.15 23.87 28.01
C GLN A 144 -4.51 24.31 26.57
N LYS A 145 -3.56 24.34 25.64
CA LYS A 145 -3.88 24.52 24.22
C LYS A 145 -4.76 23.36 23.75
N THR A 146 -6.04 23.68 23.53
CA THR A 146 -7.03 22.75 22.99
C THR A 146 -6.71 22.44 21.54
N VAL A 147 -6.39 21.18 21.26
CA VAL A 147 -6.30 20.67 19.89
C VAL A 147 -7.70 20.18 19.51
N GLN A 148 -8.22 20.65 18.37
CA GLN A 148 -9.47 20.13 17.83
C GLN A 148 -9.21 18.78 17.19
N LEU A 149 -9.70 17.72 17.80
CA LEU A 149 -9.62 16.36 17.27
C LEU A 149 -10.95 15.98 16.64
N LYS A 150 -10.87 15.23 15.54
CA LYS A 150 -12.04 14.66 14.87
C LYS A 150 -11.82 13.15 14.71
N ALA A 151 -12.83 12.38 15.08
CA ALA A 151 -12.89 10.96 14.77
C ALA A 151 -13.12 10.75 13.26
N TYR A 152 -12.99 9.50 12.81
CA TYR A 152 -13.16 9.14 11.39
C TYR A 152 -14.56 9.47 10.85
N ASN A 153 -15.59 9.42 11.70
CA ASN A 153 -16.98 9.78 11.39
C ASN A 153 -17.22 11.31 11.38
N GLY A 154 -16.19 12.13 11.62
CA GLY A 154 -16.27 13.59 11.66
C GLY A 154 -16.69 14.19 13.01
N GLN A 155 -17.04 13.37 14.00
CA GLN A 155 -17.38 13.85 15.35
C GLN A 155 -16.17 14.45 16.05
N SER A 156 -16.38 15.50 16.84
CA SER A 156 -15.33 16.13 17.62
C SER A 156 -15.01 15.31 18.86
N ILE A 157 -13.72 15.04 19.09
CA ILE A 157 -13.26 14.40 20.34
C ILE A 157 -12.88 15.52 21.33
N PRO A 158 -13.45 15.54 22.54
CA PRO A 158 -13.08 16.52 23.56
C PRO A 158 -11.64 16.32 24.03
N THR A 159 -10.91 17.42 24.24
CA THR A 159 -9.50 17.38 24.69
C THR A 159 -9.29 18.24 25.92
N LYS A 160 -8.40 17.80 26.82
CA LYS A 160 -7.99 18.49 28.05
C LYS A 160 -6.66 19.23 27.94
N GLY A 161 -6.05 19.17 26.75
CA GLY A 161 -4.76 19.79 26.46
C GLY A 161 -3.76 18.79 25.90
N THR A 162 -2.49 19.16 25.93
CA THR A 162 -1.39 18.35 25.40
C THR A 162 -0.26 18.24 26.41
N CYS A 163 0.47 17.12 26.38
CA CYS A 163 1.64 16.94 27.22
C CYS A 163 2.72 16.15 26.49
N ARG A 164 3.98 16.32 26.91
CA ARG A 164 5.11 15.54 26.42
C ARG A 164 5.41 14.46 27.46
N LEU A 165 5.37 13.21 27.03
CA LEU A 165 5.55 12.05 27.91
C LEU A 165 6.82 11.29 27.54
N LYS A 166 7.49 10.76 28.57
CA LYS A 166 8.67 9.91 28.46
C LYS A 166 8.21 8.47 28.35
N VAL A 167 8.46 7.85 27.20
CA VAL A 167 8.08 6.50 26.82
C VAL A 167 9.34 5.65 26.71
N LYS A 168 9.41 4.53 27.45
CA LYS A 168 10.53 3.58 27.33
C LYS A 168 10.14 2.39 26.48
N MET A 169 11.03 2.01 25.57
CA MET A 169 10.85 0.84 24.72
C MET A 169 12.22 0.32 24.25
N LYS A 170 12.43 -1.01 24.29
CA LYS A 170 13.67 -1.67 23.81
C LYS A 170 14.96 -1.01 24.36
N ASN A 171 14.98 -0.71 25.65
CA ASN A 171 16.08 -0.02 26.36
C ASN A 171 16.40 1.40 25.85
N LYS A 172 15.52 2.00 25.04
CA LYS A 172 15.62 3.39 24.59
C LYS A 172 14.50 4.22 25.20
N GLU A 173 14.79 5.51 25.30
CA GLU A 173 13.87 6.50 25.84
C GLU A 173 13.43 7.45 24.71
N HIS A 174 12.11 7.58 24.54
CA HIS A 174 11.47 8.40 23.54
C HIS A 174 10.61 9.45 24.22
N HIS A 175 10.63 10.68 23.72
CA HIS A 175 9.76 11.74 24.24
C HIS A 175 8.70 12.09 23.20
N LEU A 176 7.47 11.62 23.44
CA LEU A 176 6.37 11.75 22.49
C LEU A 176 5.34 12.78 22.98
N MET A 177 4.71 13.46 22.03
CA MET A 177 3.58 14.36 22.31
C MET A 177 2.28 13.57 22.36
N PHE A 178 1.49 13.80 23.39
CA PHE A 178 0.16 13.22 23.57
C PHE A 178 -0.89 14.32 23.74
N VAL A 179 -2.08 14.07 23.19
CA VAL A 179 -3.29 14.84 23.48
C VAL A 179 -4.03 14.12 24.62
N VAL A 180 -4.35 14.87 25.68
CA VAL A 180 -5.07 14.32 26.83
C VAL A 180 -6.56 14.33 26.53
N VAL A 181 -7.19 13.17 26.64
CA VAL A 181 -8.63 12.97 26.43
C VAL A 181 -9.32 12.65 27.77
N PRO A 182 -10.62 12.99 27.96
CA PRO A 182 -11.34 12.62 29.18
C PRO A 182 -11.44 11.10 29.35
N GLY A 183 -11.87 10.65 30.54
CA GLY A 183 -12.15 9.22 30.77
C GLY A 183 -13.22 8.68 29.82
N GLY A 184 -13.15 7.39 29.50
CA GLY A 184 -14.00 6.74 28.49
C GLY A 184 -13.40 6.71 27.08
N HIS A 185 -12.19 7.24 26.90
CA HIS A 185 -11.42 7.12 25.66
C HIS A 185 -10.16 6.31 25.90
N ASP A 186 -9.84 5.43 24.95
CA ASP A 186 -8.62 4.63 24.98
C ASP A 186 -7.37 5.48 24.73
N SER A 187 -6.26 5.02 25.30
CA SER A 187 -4.93 5.55 25.01
C SER A 187 -4.41 4.93 23.70
N VAL A 188 -3.94 5.77 22.79
CA VAL A 188 -3.62 5.40 21.40
C VAL A 188 -2.25 5.93 20.99
N LEU A 189 -1.49 5.11 20.28
CA LEU A 189 -0.32 5.54 19.51
C LEU A 189 -0.72 5.74 18.05
N GLY A 190 -0.51 6.96 17.56
CA GLY A 190 -0.76 7.30 16.17
C GLY A 190 0.29 6.75 15.22
N ASP A 191 0.03 6.89 13.93
CA ASP A 191 0.82 6.35 12.83
C ASP A 191 2.32 6.64 12.96
N LYS A 192 2.69 7.91 13.12
CA LYS A 192 4.09 8.34 13.20
C LYS A 192 4.79 7.77 14.43
N ALA A 193 4.10 7.71 15.58
CA ALA A 193 4.69 7.12 16.77
C ALA A 193 4.87 5.61 16.62
N CYS A 194 3.91 4.92 15.99
CA CYS A 194 4.03 3.50 15.71
C CYS A 194 5.22 3.19 14.78
N GLU A 195 5.46 4.02 13.76
CA GLU A 195 6.61 3.90 12.86
C GLU A 195 7.93 4.25 13.56
N ASP A 196 7.99 5.39 14.26
CA ASP A 196 9.19 5.88 14.93
C ASP A 196 9.65 4.93 16.06
N LEU A 197 8.71 4.26 16.72
CA LEU A 197 8.97 3.22 17.70
C LEU A 197 9.25 1.84 17.06
N GLY A 198 9.09 1.69 15.74
CA GLY A 198 9.27 0.42 15.05
C GLY A 198 8.30 -0.67 15.56
N LEU A 199 7.08 -0.26 15.93
CA LEU A 199 5.96 -1.13 16.29
C LEU A 199 5.15 -1.50 15.03
N VAL A 200 5.10 -0.60 14.06
CA VAL A 200 4.49 -0.82 12.74
C VAL A 200 5.49 -0.41 11.66
N LYS A 201 5.54 -1.17 10.58
CA LYS A 201 6.33 -0.84 9.39
C LYS A 201 5.52 -1.15 8.14
N ARG A 202 5.46 -0.20 7.21
CA ARG A 202 4.88 -0.45 5.89
C ARG A 202 5.83 -1.32 5.08
N VAL A 203 5.36 -2.50 4.71
CA VAL A 203 6.10 -3.46 3.87
C VAL A 203 5.34 -3.59 2.55
N TYR A 204 5.94 -3.08 1.47
CA TYR A 204 5.36 -3.20 0.12
C TYR A 204 5.74 -4.52 -0.56
N ILE A 205 6.91 -5.05 -0.21
CA ILE A 205 7.45 -6.31 -0.71
C ILE A 205 8.12 -7.00 0.47
N ILE A 206 7.67 -8.21 0.80
CA ILE A 206 8.36 -9.06 1.77
C ILE A 206 9.47 -9.77 1.00
N ASN A 207 10.62 -9.12 0.91
CA ASN A 207 11.84 -9.84 0.58
C ASN A 207 12.19 -10.60 1.86
N ASN A 208 11.87 -11.90 1.91
CA ASN A 208 12.55 -12.79 2.84
C ASN A 208 14.04 -12.47 2.74
N GLY A 209 14.74 -12.31 3.87
CA GLY A 209 16.05 -11.68 4.02
C GLY A 209 17.24 -12.30 3.27
N GLU A 210 17.04 -12.84 2.08
CA GLU A 210 18.02 -13.14 1.07
C GLU A 210 17.94 -12.06 -0.01
N THR A 211 18.55 -10.90 0.27
CA THR A 211 19.23 -10.19 -0.81
C THR A 211 20.43 -11.02 -1.27
N GLN A 212 20.17 -12.18 -1.88
CA GLN A 212 21.06 -12.85 -2.81
C GLN A 212 20.25 -13.78 -3.74
N ASN A 213 19.28 -13.23 -4.48
CA ASN A 213 19.09 -13.70 -5.86
C ASN A 213 20.20 -13.08 -6.75
N SER A 214 21.46 -13.18 -6.32
CA SER A 214 22.57 -12.95 -7.22
C SER A 214 22.57 -14.10 -8.22
N VAL A 215 22.90 -13.80 -9.47
CA VAL A 215 23.11 -14.83 -10.50
C VAL A 215 24.03 -15.93 -9.97
N GLU A 216 25.00 -15.58 -9.14
CA GLU A 216 25.92 -16.49 -8.46
C GLU A 216 25.22 -17.55 -7.60
N ASN A 217 24.14 -17.22 -6.90
CA ASN A 217 23.41 -18.20 -6.10
C ASN A 217 22.59 -19.15 -6.96
N ILE A 218 22.00 -18.66 -8.05
CA ILE A 218 21.31 -19.51 -9.03
C ILE A 218 22.31 -20.47 -9.68
N VAL A 219 23.49 -19.98 -10.07
CA VAL A 219 24.55 -20.81 -10.66
C VAL A 219 25.06 -21.86 -9.67
N LYS A 220 25.23 -21.50 -8.39
CA LYS A 220 25.62 -22.45 -7.33
C LYS A 220 24.53 -23.47 -7.01
N GLN A 221 23.25 -23.08 -7.11
CA GLN A 221 22.12 -23.94 -6.80
C GLN A 221 21.87 -24.97 -7.91
N PHE A 222 22.15 -24.62 -9.17
CA PHE A 222 21.90 -25.47 -10.33
C PHE A 222 23.17 -25.65 -11.20
N PRO A 223 24.29 -26.15 -10.63
CA PRO A 223 25.56 -26.24 -11.35
C PRO A 223 25.48 -27.12 -12.59
N ASP A 224 24.64 -28.16 -12.55
CA ASP A 224 24.37 -29.10 -13.64
C ASP A 224 23.74 -28.44 -14.89
N ILE A 225 22.99 -27.34 -14.72
CA ILE A 225 22.38 -26.59 -15.84
C ILE A 225 23.44 -25.73 -16.55
N PHE A 226 24.46 -25.28 -15.83
CA PHE A 226 25.46 -24.33 -16.33
C PHE A 226 26.79 -24.98 -16.73
N GLU A 227 26.93 -26.30 -16.59
CA GLU A 227 28.13 -27.04 -16.95
C GLU A 227 27.89 -28.03 -18.10
N GLY A 228 28.88 -28.16 -19.00
CA GLY A 228 28.85 -29.14 -20.09
C GLY A 228 27.88 -28.81 -21.24
N PHE A 229 27.53 -29.84 -22.00
CA PHE A 229 26.67 -29.73 -23.20
C PHE A 229 25.25 -30.26 -22.99
N GLY A 230 25.00 -30.93 -21.85
CA GLY A 230 23.79 -31.73 -21.63
C GLY A 230 23.69 -32.94 -22.56
N VAL A 231 22.86 -33.91 -22.17
CA VAL A 231 22.54 -35.08 -23.01
C VAL A 231 21.03 -35.30 -22.93
N LEU A 232 20.37 -35.40 -24.09
CA LEU A 232 18.95 -35.72 -24.12
C LEU A 232 18.73 -37.15 -23.59
N PRO A 233 17.68 -37.40 -22.79
CA PRO A 233 17.44 -38.72 -22.19
C PRO A 233 16.89 -39.75 -23.19
N PHE A 234 16.91 -39.45 -24.49
CA PHE A 234 16.43 -40.32 -25.55
C PHE A 234 17.27 -40.17 -26.82
N THR A 235 17.32 -41.24 -27.62
CA THR A 235 17.98 -41.24 -28.92
C THR A 235 17.08 -40.59 -29.97
N TYR A 236 17.62 -39.60 -30.68
CA TYR A 236 16.92 -39.00 -31.82
C TYR A 236 17.18 -39.80 -33.10
N LYS A 237 16.10 -40.22 -33.77
CA LYS A 237 16.15 -40.86 -35.10
C LYS A 237 15.74 -39.83 -36.15
N ILE A 238 16.67 -39.47 -37.03
CA ILE A 238 16.39 -38.64 -38.21
C ILE A 238 15.40 -39.40 -39.11
N GLN A 239 14.24 -38.79 -39.38
CA GLN A 239 13.24 -39.36 -40.29
C GLN A 239 13.59 -38.96 -41.72
N LEU A 240 13.70 -39.95 -42.60
CA LEU A 240 13.98 -39.74 -44.01
C LEU A 240 12.69 -39.85 -44.82
N LYS A 241 12.64 -39.17 -45.97
CA LYS A 241 11.61 -39.37 -47.00
C LYS A 241 11.62 -40.82 -47.50
N LYS A 242 10.46 -41.30 -47.95
CA LYS A 242 10.29 -42.70 -48.41
C LYS A 242 11.24 -43.08 -49.56
N ASP A 243 11.60 -42.12 -50.39
CA ASP A 243 12.46 -42.24 -51.57
C ASP A 243 13.86 -41.64 -51.37
N ALA A 244 14.26 -41.41 -50.12
CA ALA A 244 15.55 -40.83 -49.79
C ALA A 244 16.73 -41.58 -50.45
N GLN A 245 17.64 -40.83 -51.06
CA GLN A 245 18.79 -41.38 -51.78
C GLN A 245 20.08 -41.11 -50.98
N PRO A 246 20.70 -42.13 -50.35
CA PRO A 246 21.91 -41.95 -49.57
C PRO A 246 23.09 -41.46 -50.43
N VAL A 247 23.94 -40.63 -49.82
CA VAL A 247 25.11 -40.06 -50.48
C VAL A 247 26.34 -40.22 -49.60
N VAL A 248 27.40 -40.78 -50.17
CA VAL A 248 28.70 -40.97 -49.53
C VAL A 248 29.74 -40.04 -50.16
N HIS A 249 30.20 -39.04 -49.41
CA HIS A 249 31.27 -38.15 -49.85
C HIS A 249 32.65 -38.73 -49.53
N ALA A 250 33.57 -38.61 -50.48
CA ALA A 250 34.98 -38.86 -50.23
C ALA A 250 35.56 -37.83 -49.24
N PRO A 251 36.55 -38.22 -48.41
CA PRO A 251 37.25 -37.29 -47.52
C PRO A 251 37.89 -36.11 -48.27
N ARG A 252 37.69 -34.89 -47.77
CA ARG A 252 38.31 -33.70 -48.36
C ARG A 252 39.78 -33.58 -47.94
N ARG A 253 40.64 -33.09 -48.85
CA ARG A 253 42.06 -32.83 -48.56
C ARG A 253 42.20 -31.79 -47.45
N VAL A 254 43.02 -32.09 -46.45
CA VAL A 254 43.36 -31.18 -45.35
C VAL A 254 44.75 -30.58 -45.59
N PRO A 255 44.88 -29.24 -45.69
CA PRO A 255 46.18 -28.57 -45.79
C PRO A 255 47.12 -28.96 -44.66
N ALA A 256 48.39 -29.21 -44.97
CA ALA A 256 49.37 -29.70 -44.01
C ALA A 256 49.44 -28.88 -42.70
N PRO A 257 49.41 -27.52 -42.72
CA PRO A 257 49.47 -26.71 -41.50
C PRO A 257 48.26 -26.87 -40.56
N LEU A 258 47.14 -27.40 -41.04
CA LEU A 258 45.91 -27.54 -40.26
C LEU A 258 45.69 -28.96 -39.74
N ARG A 259 46.48 -29.94 -40.18
CA ARG A 259 46.28 -31.36 -39.83
C ARG A 259 46.35 -31.60 -38.33
N GLU A 260 47.35 -31.03 -37.67
CA GLU A 260 47.54 -31.22 -36.23
C GLU A 260 46.38 -30.62 -35.41
N LYS A 261 46.05 -29.36 -35.70
CA LYS A 261 44.93 -28.66 -35.04
C LYS A 261 43.60 -29.38 -35.26
N LEU A 262 43.39 -29.93 -36.45
CA LEU A 262 42.18 -30.69 -36.76
C LEU A 262 42.14 -32.00 -35.97
N ARG A 263 43.26 -32.72 -35.88
CA ARG A 263 43.35 -33.95 -35.08
C ARG A 263 43.00 -33.67 -33.62
N GLN A 264 43.60 -32.65 -33.03
CA GLN A 264 43.36 -32.25 -31.64
C GLN A 264 41.87 -31.93 -31.38
N GLU A 265 41.21 -31.22 -32.31
CA GLU A 265 39.78 -30.90 -32.16
C GLU A 265 38.89 -32.16 -32.28
N LEU A 266 39.22 -33.09 -33.19
CA LEU A 266 38.50 -34.36 -33.32
C LEU A 266 38.69 -35.24 -32.07
N GLU A 267 39.91 -35.33 -31.54
CA GLU A 267 40.22 -36.04 -30.29
C GLU A 267 39.45 -35.42 -29.11
N ARG A 268 39.43 -34.09 -29.00
CA ARG A 268 38.65 -33.37 -27.98
C ARG A 268 37.16 -33.67 -28.06
N MET A 269 36.58 -33.63 -29.27
CA MET A 269 35.16 -33.96 -29.48
C MET A 269 34.84 -35.43 -29.17
N THR A 270 35.78 -36.34 -29.45
CA THR A 270 35.67 -37.77 -29.11
C THR A 270 35.71 -37.98 -27.61
N LEU A 271 36.67 -37.35 -26.91
CA LEU A 271 36.79 -37.42 -25.44
C LEU A 271 35.53 -36.88 -24.73
N MET A 272 34.89 -35.86 -25.31
CA MET A 272 33.64 -35.30 -24.82
C MET A 272 32.40 -36.14 -25.15
N GLY A 273 32.53 -37.22 -25.93
CA GLY A 273 31.41 -38.05 -26.35
C GLY A 273 30.47 -37.39 -27.37
N VAL A 274 30.93 -36.33 -28.08
CA VAL A 274 30.13 -35.65 -29.11
C VAL A 274 30.15 -36.41 -30.44
N ILE A 275 31.26 -37.08 -30.74
CA ILE A 275 31.43 -37.93 -31.92
C ILE A 275 32.12 -39.24 -31.51
N GLU A 276 31.93 -40.26 -32.33
CA GLU A 276 32.59 -41.56 -32.18
C GLU A 276 33.27 -41.96 -33.49
N LYS A 277 34.31 -42.79 -33.37
CA LYS A 277 35.01 -43.34 -34.54
C LYS A 277 34.21 -44.51 -35.11
N VAL A 278 34.00 -44.48 -36.43
CA VAL A 278 33.43 -45.60 -37.20
C VAL A 278 34.49 -46.11 -38.18
N GLU A 279 34.60 -47.43 -38.33
CA GLU A 279 35.62 -48.05 -39.21
C GLU A 279 35.14 -48.17 -40.66
N GLU A 280 33.83 -48.26 -40.88
CA GLU A 280 33.24 -48.39 -42.22
C GLU A 280 32.30 -47.21 -42.53
N PRO A 281 32.20 -46.78 -43.81
CA PRO A 281 31.28 -45.73 -44.19
C PRO A 281 29.83 -46.18 -43.99
N THR A 282 29.01 -45.29 -43.44
CA THR A 282 27.55 -45.47 -43.38
C THR A 282 26.91 -45.09 -44.72
N GLU A 283 25.60 -45.32 -44.85
CA GLU A 283 24.84 -44.89 -46.03
C GLU A 283 24.94 -43.37 -46.29
N TRP A 284 25.18 -42.57 -45.24
CA TRP A 284 25.27 -41.12 -45.30
C TRP A 284 26.63 -40.63 -44.79
N VAL A 285 27.55 -40.31 -45.70
CA VAL A 285 28.83 -39.69 -45.36
C VAL A 285 28.85 -38.26 -45.86
N ASN A 286 28.74 -37.31 -44.93
CA ASN A 286 28.73 -35.90 -45.23
C ASN A 286 30.16 -35.33 -45.29
N SER A 287 30.31 -34.23 -46.04
CA SER A 287 31.61 -33.57 -46.16
C SER A 287 31.97 -32.84 -44.86
N MET A 288 33.22 -32.95 -44.40
CA MET A 288 33.71 -32.16 -43.27
C MET A 288 34.24 -30.79 -43.72
N VAL A 289 33.73 -29.75 -43.06
CA VAL A 289 34.12 -28.35 -43.23
C VAL A 289 34.89 -27.90 -41.98
N ARG A 290 35.90 -27.05 -42.18
CA ARG A 290 36.70 -26.48 -41.09
C ARG A 290 36.66 -24.97 -41.21
N VAL A 291 36.30 -24.29 -40.12
CA VAL A 291 36.23 -22.82 -40.05
C VAL A 291 37.18 -22.34 -38.97
N LYS A 292 37.96 -21.29 -39.24
CA LYS A 292 38.77 -20.66 -38.19
C LYS A 292 37.89 -19.79 -37.32
N LYS A 293 37.93 -20.00 -36.01
CA LYS A 293 37.35 -19.11 -35.01
C LYS A 293 38.21 -17.85 -34.88
N ALA A 294 37.65 -16.79 -34.29
CA ALA A 294 38.36 -15.53 -34.05
C ALA A 294 39.61 -15.73 -33.15
N ASN A 295 39.56 -16.69 -32.22
CA ASN A 295 40.68 -17.03 -31.35
C ASN A 295 41.77 -17.90 -32.03
N GLY A 296 41.63 -18.24 -33.31
CA GLY A 296 42.60 -19.03 -34.08
C GLY A 296 42.42 -20.55 -34.03
N ASP A 297 41.46 -21.05 -33.25
CA ASP A 297 41.09 -22.47 -33.20
C ASP A 297 40.27 -22.89 -34.41
N LEU A 298 40.21 -24.20 -34.67
CA LEU A 298 39.34 -24.76 -35.70
C LEU A 298 37.96 -25.11 -35.11
N ARG A 299 36.91 -24.82 -35.87
CA ARG A 299 35.57 -25.38 -35.70
C ARG A 299 35.34 -26.41 -36.79
N VAL A 300 35.07 -27.65 -36.38
CA VAL A 300 34.68 -28.73 -37.29
C VAL A 300 33.17 -28.69 -37.49
N CYS A 301 32.73 -28.67 -38.74
CA CYS A 301 31.32 -28.71 -39.11
C CYS A 301 31.09 -29.85 -40.11
N MET A 302 29.91 -30.44 -40.06
CA MET A 302 29.39 -31.28 -41.12
C MET A 302 28.70 -30.39 -42.17
N ASP A 303 28.79 -30.72 -43.45
CA ASP A 303 27.98 -30.16 -44.53
C ASP A 303 26.84 -31.14 -44.87
N PRO A 304 25.65 -30.97 -44.27
CA PRO A 304 24.54 -31.91 -44.39
C PRO A 304 23.66 -31.63 -45.60
N LYS A 305 24.10 -30.84 -46.59
CA LYS A 305 23.24 -30.38 -47.69
C LYS A 305 22.46 -31.52 -48.38
N ASN A 306 23.13 -32.63 -48.67
CA ASN A 306 22.50 -33.78 -49.31
C ASN A 306 21.58 -34.54 -48.35
N LEU A 307 21.97 -34.69 -47.08
CA LEU A 307 21.11 -35.30 -46.06
C LEU A 307 19.82 -34.50 -45.87
N ASN A 308 19.92 -33.17 -45.69
CA ASN A 308 18.79 -32.29 -45.45
C ASN A 308 17.80 -32.24 -46.64
N ALA A 309 18.22 -32.53 -47.87
CA ALA A 309 17.31 -32.65 -49.01
C ALA A 309 16.40 -33.89 -48.91
N ASN A 310 16.78 -34.88 -48.08
CA ASN A 310 16.14 -36.18 -47.90
C ASN A 310 15.46 -36.36 -46.54
N VAL A 311 15.57 -35.37 -45.65
CA VAL A 311 14.81 -35.25 -44.39
C VAL A 311 13.48 -34.54 -44.65
#